data_AF-A0A347UAN0-F1
#
_entry.id   AF-A0A347UAN0-F1
#
_cell.length_a   1.000
_cell.length_b   1.000
_cell.length_c   1.000
_cell.angle_alpha   90.00
_cell.angle_beta   90.00
_cell.angle_gamma   90.00
#
_symmetry.space_group_name_H-M   'P 1'
#
loop_
_entity.id
_entity.type
_entity.pdbx_description
1 polymer ?
#
loop_
_entity_poly.entity_id
_entity_poly.type
_entity_poly.pdbx_seq_one_letter_code
_entity_poly.pdbx_strand_id
1 'polypeptide(L)'
;MQNKMFKFRLSQQQKQLLNSKAKALNMNSTQFLIKYIESSNINVKTNNKKDLKELIWNINKIGTNINQLAHSLNYSIQMEKLDSYNYKNLINKLIIIENQLDSILDKEF
;
A
#
# COMPACT_ATOMS: atom_id res chain seq x y z
N MET A 1 1.80 51.42 -6.67
CA MET A 1 1.27 51.44 -8.05
C MET A 1 1.75 50.20 -8.79
N GLN A 2 0.87 49.53 -9.54
CA GLN A 2 1.26 48.41 -10.40
C GLN A 2 1.91 48.95 -11.69
N ASN A 3 3.21 48.68 -11.88
CA ASN A 3 4.04 49.25 -12.96
C ASN A 3 4.52 48.21 -13.99
N LYS A 4 4.13 46.94 -13.83
CA LYS A 4 4.47 45.85 -14.75
C LYS A 4 3.29 45.51 -15.64
N MET A 5 3.55 45.38 -16.95
CA MET A 5 2.53 45.05 -17.94
C MET A 5 2.59 43.56 -18.30
N PHE A 6 1.45 42.88 -18.22
CA PHE A 6 1.28 41.49 -18.64
C PHE A 6 0.41 41.43 -19.89
N LYS A 7 0.92 40.79 -20.97
CA LYS A 7 0.21 40.63 -22.25
C LYS A 7 -0.02 39.16 -22.52
N PHE A 8 -1.24 38.79 -22.88
CA PHE A 8 -1.60 37.45 -23.33
C PHE A 8 -2.63 37.53 -24.45
N ARG A 9 -2.70 36.49 -25.30
CA ARG A 9 -3.66 36.41 -26.40
C ARG A 9 -4.94 35.75 -25.91
N LEU A 10 -6.06 36.27 -26.36
CA LEU A 10 -7.39 35.72 -26.12
C LEU A 10 -8.09 35.50 -27.45
N SER A 11 -8.85 34.42 -27.56
CA SER A 11 -9.85 34.32 -28.63
C SER A 11 -10.93 35.39 -28.44
N GLN A 12 -11.67 35.68 -29.51
CA GLN A 12 -12.76 36.66 -29.44
C GLN A 12 -13.80 36.30 -28.38
N GLN A 13 -14.16 35.01 -28.29
CA GLN A 13 -15.09 34.49 -27.28
C GLN A 13 -14.55 34.66 -25.86
N GLN A 14 -13.27 34.36 -25.62
CA GLN A 14 -12.65 34.53 -24.30
C GLN A 14 -12.61 36.01 -23.88
N LYS A 15 -12.34 36.91 -24.82
CA LYS A 15 -12.34 38.35 -24.57
C LYS A 15 -13.74 38.86 -24.20
N GLN A 16 -14.77 38.43 -24.92
CA GLN A 16 -16.16 38.77 -24.61
C GLN A 16 -16.57 38.26 -23.23
N LEU A 17 -16.21 37.01 -22.91
CA LEU A 17 -16.48 36.40 -21.61
C LEU A 17 -15.78 37.14 -20.47
N LEU A 18 -14.52 37.54 -20.64
CA LEU A 18 -13.79 38.33 -19.65
C LEU A 18 -14.50 39.67 -19.39
N ASN A 19 -14.88 40.37 -20.46
CA ASN A 19 -15.54 41.66 -20.35
C ASN A 19 -16.94 41.56 -19.72
N SER A 20 -17.71 40.52 -20.04
CA SER A 20 -19.04 40.32 -19.44
C SER A 20 -18.96 40.05 -17.94
N LYS A 21 -18.02 39.19 -17.51
CA LYS A 21 -17.77 38.90 -16.09
C LYS A 21 -17.28 40.14 -15.33
N ALA A 22 -16.39 40.93 -15.92
CA ALA A 22 -15.91 42.16 -15.32
C ALA A 22 -17.05 43.19 -15.16
N LYS A 23 -17.87 43.36 -16.21
CA LYS A 23 -19.03 44.26 -16.20
C LYS A 23 -20.08 43.86 -15.16
N ALA A 24 -20.36 42.56 -15.01
CA ALA A 24 -21.31 42.05 -14.00
C ALA A 24 -20.90 42.40 -12.56
N LEU A 25 -19.61 42.64 -12.32
CA LEU A 25 -19.05 43.01 -11.01
C LEU A 25 -18.69 44.50 -10.93
N ASN A 26 -19.11 45.32 -11.90
CA ASN A 26 -18.79 46.75 -12.00
C ASN A 26 -17.27 47.04 -11.96
N MET A 27 -16.48 46.19 -12.62
CA MET A 27 -15.02 46.31 -12.69
C MET A 27 -14.54 46.33 -14.14
N ASN A 28 -13.32 46.85 -14.36
CA ASN A 28 -12.63 46.65 -15.63
C ASN A 28 -11.94 45.27 -15.68
N SER A 29 -11.58 44.82 -16.89
CA SER A 29 -11.02 43.47 -17.10
C SER A 29 -9.71 43.24 -16.34
N THR A 30 -8.90 44.29 -16.12
CA THR A 30 -7.66 44.22 -15.33
C THR A 30 -7.96 44.02 -13.85
N GLN A 31 -8.86 44.81 -13.28
CA GLN A 31 -9.31 44.68 -11.89
C GLN A 31 -9.92 43.31 -11.64
N PHE A 32 -10.74 42.83 -12.60
CA PHE A 32 -11.32 41.50 -12.53
C PHE A 32 -10.24 40.41 -12.50
N LEU A 33 -9.24 40.46 -13.39
CA LEU A 33 -8.16 39.46 -13.41
C LEU A 33 -7.30 39.49 -12.16
N ILE A 34 -6.95 40.67 -11.66
CA ILE A 34 -6.18 40.81 -10.42
C ILE A 34 -6.96 40.21 -9.26
N LYS A 35 -8.22 40.62 -9.09
CA LYS A 35 -9.08 40.11 -8.02
C LYS A 35 -9.31 38.61 -8.17
N TYR A 36 -9.42 38.10 -9.40
CA TYR A 36 -9.51 36.68 -9.67
C TYR A 36 -8.23 35.94 -9.25
N ILE A 37 -7.04 36.44 -9.60
CA ILE A 37 -5.75 35.87 -9.19
C ILE A 37 -5.60 35.87 -7.67
N GLU A 38 -5.94 36.98 -7.02
CA GLU A 38 -5.84 37.17 -5.56
C GLU A 38 -6.84 36.31 -4.79
N SER A 39 -8.04 36.08 -5.34
CA SER A 39 -9.10 35.28 -4.71
C SER A 39 -9.10 33.82 -5.14
N SER A 40 -8.40 33.47 -6.22
CA SER A 40 -8.34 32.10 -6.70
C SER A 40 -7.41 31.29 -5.82
N ASN A 41 -8.01 30.43 -4.98
CA ASN A 41 -7.33 29.21 -4.56
C ASN A 41 -7.21 28.33 -5.80
N ILE A 42 -6.10 28.48 -6.54
CA ILE A 42 -5.78 27.55 -7.62
C ILE A 42 -5.55 26.20 -6.97
N ASN A 43 -6.58 25.35 -6.98
CA ASN A 43 -6.41 23.92 -6.79
C ASN A 43 -5.68 23.38 -8.02
N VAL A 44 -4.36 23.64 -8.07
CA VAL A 44 -3.47 22.83 -8.87
C VAL A 44 -3.69 21.43 -8.32
N LYS A 45 -4.31 20.54 -9.11
CA LYS A 45 -4.23 19.11 -8.82
C LYS A 45 -2.73 18.81 -8.88
N THR A 46 -2.08 18.87 -7.73
CA THR A 46 -0.69 18.47 -7.58
C THR A 46 -0.64 17.08 -8.17
N ASN A 47 0.25 16.89 -9.13
CA ASN A 47 0.41 15.61 -9.79
C ASN A 47 1.08 14.68 -8.77
N ASN A 48 0.28 14.11 -7.85
CA ASN A 48 0.72 13.28 -6.73
C ASN A 48 1.25 11.91 -7.19
N LYS A 49 1.64 11.78 -8.46
CA LYS A 49 2.13 10.54 -9.06
C LYS A 49 3.39 10.03 -8.35
N LYS A 50 4.21 10.92 -7.80
CA LYS A 50 5.38 10.53 -6.99
C LYS A 50 4.93 9.92 -5.66
N ASP A 51 4.06 10.61 -4.93
CA ASP A 51 3.58 10.16 -3.61
C ASP A 51 2.78 8.86 -3.71
N LEU A 52 1.96 8.71 -4.76
CA LEU A 52 1.24 7.47 -5.06
C LEU A 52 2.19 6.31 -5.37
N LYS A 53 3.29 6.57 -6.10
CA LYS A 53 4.30 5.56 -6.40
C LYS A 53 5.02 5.10 -5.13
N GLU A 54 5.33 6.03 -4.23
CA GLU A 54 5.95 5.74 -2.94
C GLU A 54 5.01 4.95 -2.02
N LEU A 55 3.73 5.33 -1.97
CA LEU A 55 2.70 4.57 -1.26
C LEU A 55 2.56 3.13 -1.76
N ILE A 56 2.46 2.94 -3.08
CA ILE A 56 2.39 1.60 -3.69
C ILE A 56 3.63 0.77 -3.34
N TRP A 57 4.81 1.39 -3.38
CA TRP A 57 6.06 0.70 -3.02
C TRP A 57 6.05 0.23 -1.57
N ASN A 58 5.60 1.08 -0.64
CA ASN A 58 5.49 0.74 0.78
C ASN A 58 4.45 -0.39 1.02
N ILE A 59 3.30 -0.34 0.35
CA ILE A 59 2.27 -1.40 0.42
C ILE A 59 2.85 -2.75 -0.05
N ASN A 60 3.62 -2.77 -1.13
CA ASN A 60 4.26 -3.99 -1.64
C ASN A 60 5.27 -4.58 -0.65
N LYS A 61 6.00 -3.72 0.08
CA LYS A 61 6.92 -4.16 1.15
C LYS A 61 6.17 -4.78 2.32
N ILE A 62 5.06 -4.17 2.74
CA ILE A 62 4.19 -4.74 3.78
C ILE A 62 3.65 -6.11 3.35
N GLY A 63 3.12 -6.22 2.12
CA GLY A 63 2.61 -7.49 1.58
C GLY A 63 3.68 -8.58 1.55
N THR A 64 4.92 -8.23 1.20
CA THR A 64 6.06 -9.15 1.22
C THR A 64 6.35 -9.67 2.63
N ASN A 65 6.36 -8.79 3.63
CA ASN A 65 6.58 -9.16 5.02
C ASN A 65 5.46 -10.08 5.55
N ILE A 66 4.20 -9.78 5.22
CA ILE A 66 3.05 -10.63 5.58
C ILE A 66 3.19 -12.03 4.98
N ASN A 67 3.58 -12.14 3.71
CA ASN A 67 3.80 -13.44 3.07
C ASN A 67 4.92 -14.24 3.75
N GLN A 68 6.02 -13.58 4.16
CA GLN A 68 7.09 -14.24 4.89
C GLN A 68 6.65 -14.74 6.26
N LEU A 69 5.84 -13.97 6.99
CA LEU A 69 5.25 -14.39 8.26
C LEU A 69 4.32 -15.59 8.07
N ALA A 70 3.45 -15.56 7.05
CA ALA A 70 2.56 -16.66 6.74
C ALA A 70 3.33 -17.94 6.37
N HIS A 71 4.37 -17.84 5.55
CA HIS A 71 5.24 -18.97 5.23
C HIS A 71 5.94 -19.53 6.48
N SER A 72 6.46 -18.66 7.35
CA SER A 72 7.14 -19.07 8.58
C SER A 72 6.19 -19.77 9.55
N LEU A 73 4.95 -19.28 9.68
CA LEU A 73 3.89 -19.91 10.45
C LEU A 73 3.49 -21.27 9.89
N ASN A 74 3.26 -21.35 8.57
CA ASN A 74 2.94 -22.61 7.91
C ASN A 74 4.05 -23.65 8.06
N TYR A 75 5.31 -23.21 7.95
CA TYR A 75 6.49 -24.06 8.18
C TYR A 75 6.55 -24.56 9.63
N SER A 76 6.34 -23.66 10.61
CA SER A 76 6.34 -24.01 12.03
C SER A 76 5.22 -24.99 12.37
N ILE A 77 4.00 -24.74 11.87
CA ILE A 77 2.86 -25.67 11.99
C ILE A 77 3.18 -27.01 11.31
N GLN A 78 3.87 -27.03 10.17
CA GLN A 78 4.28 -28.27 9.51
C GLN A 78 5.34 -29.04 10.32
N MET A 79 6.28 -28.34 10.96
CA MET A 79 7.28 -28.92 11.86
C MET A 79 6.65 -29.45 13.15
N GLU A 80 5.65 -28.78 13.69
CA GLU A 80 4.85 -29.27 14.83
C GLU A 80 3.89 -30.39 14.39
N LYS A 81 3.47 -30.43 13.13
CA LYS A 81 2.76 -31.56 12.48
C LYS A 81 3.67 -32.74 12.11
N LEU A 82 4.99 -32.68 12.33
CA LEU A 82 5.81 -33.89 12.58
C LEU A 82 5.48 -34.39 14.00
N ASP A 83 4.20 -34.77 14.12
CA ASP A 83 3.35 -34.73 15.30
C ASP A 83 3.40 -36.05 16.09
N SER A 84 2.74 -36.05 17.26
CA SER A 84 2.48 -37.16 18.20
C SER A 84 2.28 -38.55 17.58
N TYR A 85 1.71 -38.66 16.38
CA TYR A 85 1.57 -39.92 15.65
C TYR A 85 2.92 -40.60 15.35
N ASN A 86 3.93 -39.82 14.93
CA ASN A 86 5.28 -40.35 14.69
C ASN A 86 5.92 -40.79 16.01
N TYR A 87 5.69 -40.07 17.11
CA TYR A 87 6.14 -40.45 18.45
C TYR A 87 5.45 -41.73 18.95
N LYS A 88 4.12 -41.85 18.79
CA LYS A 88 3.36 -43.03 19.20
C LYS A 88 3.74 -44.26 18.37
N ASN A 89 3.99 -44.08 17.08
CA ASN A 89 4.47 -45.14 16.21
C ASN A 89 5.90 -45.57 16.59
N LEU A 90 6.77 -44.62 16.95
CA LEU A 90 8.11 -44.92 17.46
C LEU A 90 8.05 -45.66 18.81
N ILE A 91 7.21 -45.22 19.75
CA ILE A 91 7.01 -45.88 21.05
C ILE A 91 6.50 -47.32 20.85
N ASN A 92 5.50 -47.53 19.98
CA ASN A 92 4.99 -48.87 19.71
C ASN A 92 6.07 -49.79 19.11
N LYS A 93 6.92 -49.26 18.23
CA LYS A 93 8.06 -50.03 17.69
C LYS A 93 9.06 -50.39 18.77
N LEU A 94 9.33 -49.50 19.73
CA LEU A 94 10.24 -49.76 20.84
C LEU A 94 9.68 -50.82 21.81
N ILE A 95 8.39 -50.76 22.14
CA ILE A 95 7.71 -51.77 22.98
C ILE A 95 7.77 -53.15 22.33
N ILE A 96 7.62 -53.25 21.01
CA ILE A 96 7.72 -54.53 20.30
C ILE A 96 9.14 -55.13 20.45
N ILE A 97 10.17 -54.30 20.36
CA ILE A 97 11.56 -54.75 20.51
C ILE A 97 11.83 -55.22 21.94
N GLU A 98 11.35 -54.49 22.94
CA GLU A 98 11.47 -54.86 24.36
C GLU A 98 10.91 -56.26 24.64
N ASN A 99 9.65 -56.51 24.23
CA ASN A 99 9.02 -57.83 24.42
C ASN A 99 9.78 -58.97 23.71
N GLN A 100 10.40 -58.69 22.57
CA GLN A 100 11.20 -59.68 21.85
C GLN A 100 12.48 -60.03 22.61
N LEU A 101 13.11 -59.06 23.27
CA LEU A 101 14.30 -59.27 24.09
C LEU A 101 13.96 -60.07 25.35
N ASP A 102 12.87 -59.73 26.03
CA ASP A 102 12.42 -60.47 27.22
C ASP A 102 12.12 -61.93 26.87
N SER A 103 11.46 -62.17 25.73
CA SER A 103 11.19 -63.52 25.24
C SER A 103 12.45 -64.34 24.89
N ILE A 104 13.58 -63.68 24.64
CA ILE A 104 14.87 -64.34 24.43
C ILE A 104 15.51 -64.68 25.78
N LEU A 105 15.48 -63.73 26.72
CA LEU A 105 16.03 -63.91 28.07
C LEU A 105 15.30 -65.03 28.84
N ASP A 106 13.98 -65.12 28.72
CA ASP A 106 13.16 -66.17 29.34
C ASP A 106 13.38 -67.56 28.74
N LYS A 107 14.05 -67.67 27.59
CA LYS A 107 14.40 -68.96 26.96
C LYS A 107 15.80 -69.44 27.33
N GLU A 108 16.64 -68.59 27.91
CA GLU A 108 18.02 -68.92 28.30
C GLU A 108 18.18 -69.24 29.79
N PHE A 109 17.08 -69.20 30.57
CA PHE A 109 16.97 -69.68 31.96
C PHE A 109 15.86 -70.72 32.10
#